data_AF-A0AAC9JPW3-F1
#
_entry.id   AF-A0AAC9JPW3-F1
#
_cell.length_a   1.000
_cell.length_b   1.000
_cell.length_c   1.000
_cell.angle_alpha   90.00
_cell.angle_beta   90.00
_cell.angle_gamma   90.00
#
_symmetry.space_group_name_H-M   'P 1'
#
loop_
_entity.id
_entity.type
_entity.pdbx_description
1 polymer ?
#
loop_
_entity_poly.entity_id
_entity_poly.type
_entity_poly.pdbx_seq_one_letter_code
_entity_poly.pdbx_strand_id
1 'polypeptide(L)'
;MRKFAIAIIPFLSLSLAPVLALAQAAPVDGQVTKIDPAQNKVTLKHGPIKNLDMDAMTMVFVVADPAMLKTVKVGDKVRFEADRINGRITVTKIEQAK
;
A
#
# COMPACT_ATOMS: atom_id res chain seq x y z
N MET A 1 -20.59 -53.03 -40.16
CA MET A 1 -19.50 -52.25 -40.79
C MET A 1 -20.13 -50.98 -41.32
N ARG A 2 -19.85 -49.73 -40.95
CA ARG A 2 -18.74 -49.06 -40.27
C ARG A 2 -19.27 -47.66 -39.95
N LYS A 3 -19.06 -47.18 -38.71
CA LYS A 3 -18.76 -45.76 -38.34
C LYS A 3 -19.95 -44.79 -38.58
N PHE A 4 -20.40 -43.97 -37.64
CA PHE A 4 -19.72 -42.81 -37.06
C PHE A 4 -20.51 -42.39 -35.81
N ALA A 5 -19.83 -42.20 -34.69
CA ALA A 5 -20.35 -41.41 -33.58
C ALA A 5 -19.22 -40.49 -33.12
N ILE A 6 -19.40 -39.21 -33.42
CA ILE A 6 -18.54 -38.10 -33.01
C ILE A 6 -18.88 -37.83 -31.54
N ALA A 7 -17.95 -38.14 -30.63
CA ALA A 7 -18.03 -37.73 -29.24
C ALA A 7 -17.02 -36.59 -29.04
N ILE A 8 -17.56 -35.39 -28.87
CA ILE A 8 -16.86 -34.14 -28.57
C ILE A 8 -16.38 -34.23 -27.12
N ILE A 9 -15.08 -34.37 -26.92
CA ILE A 9 -14.46 -34.27 -25.58
C ILE A 9 -14.17 -32.78 -25.35
N PRO A 10 -14.72 -32.15 -24.29
CA PRO A 10 -14.53 -30.75 -24.05
C PRO A 10 -13.07 -30.47 -23.65
N PHE A 11 -12.51 -29.48 -24.33
CA PHE A 11 -11.21 -28.88 -24.12
C PHE A 11 -11.15 -28.30 -22.69
N LEU A 12 -10.51 -29.01 -21.75
CA LEU A 12 -10.26 -28.49 -20.41
C LEU A 12 -8.98 -27.64 -20.44
N SER A 13 -9.11 -26.40 -20.90
CA SER A 13 -8.05 -25.39 -20.79
C SER A 13 -7.89 -24.99 -19.33
N LEU A 14 -6.85 -25.52 -18.67
CA LEU A 14 -6.39 -25.06 -17.37
C LEU A 14 -5.68 -23.72 -17.55
N SER A 15 -6.42 -22.62 -17.42
CA SER A 15 -5.87 -21.28 -17.40
C SER A 15 -5.10 -21.04 -16.09
N LEU A 16 -3.77 -21.10 -16.16
CA LEU A 16 -2.90 -20.53 -15.13
C LEU A 16 -3.03 -19.00 -15.20
N ALA A 17 -3.90 -18.42 -14.37
CA ALA A 17 -3.86 -17.00 -14.09
C ALA A 17 -2.63 -16.72 -13.19
N PRO A 18 -1.71 -15.82 -13.58
CA PRO A 18 -0.65 -15.40 -12.69
C PRO A 18 -1.27 -14.62 -11.55
N VAL A 19 -1.21 -15.15 -10.33
CA VAL A 19 -1.49 -14.37 -9.12
C VAL A 19 -0.36 -13.36 -9.00
N LEU A 20 -0.62 -12.12 -9.43
CA LEU A 20 0.26 -11.00 -9.13
C LEU A 20 0.25 -10.80 -7.62
N ALA A 21 1.27 -11.34 -6.95
CA ALA A 21 1.59 -11.00 -5.58
C ALA A 21 1.96 -9.52 -5.56
N LEU A 22 1.01 -8.67 -5.18
CA LEU A 22 1.28 -7.27 -4.87
C LEU A 22 2.26 -7.27 -3.71
N ALA A 23 3.49 -6.81 -3.96
CA ALA A 23 4.46 -6.55 -2.92
C ALA A 23 3.87 -5.49 -1.98
N GLN A 24 3.28 -5.94 -0.86
CA GLN A 24 2.76 -5.05 0.16
C GLN A 24 3.96 -4.36 0.81
N ALA A 25 4.00 -3.03 0.75
CA ALA A 25 5.04 -2.27 1.41
C ALA A 25 5.05 -2.62 2.90
N ALA A 26 6.24 -2.83 3.46
CA ALA A 26 6.33 -3.21 4.87
C ALA A 26 5.79 -2.06 5.74
N PRO A 27 4.89 -2.35 6.70
CA PRO A 27 4.33 -1.31 7.55
C PRO A 27 5.41 -0.75 8.49
N VAL A 28 5.55 0.57 8.48
CA VAL A 28 6.55 1.34 9.22
C VAL A 28 5.89 2.01 10.43
N ASP A 29 6.55 1.91 11.58
CA ASP A 29 6.11 2.62 12.78
C ASP A 29 6.49 4.10 12.71
N GLY A 30 5.61 4.97 13.16
CA GLY A 30 5.85 6.40 13.20
C GLY A 30 4.98 7.14 14.21
N GLN A 31 5.20 8.44 14.29
CA GLN A 31 4.41 9.35 15.12
C GLN A 31 3.99 10.57 14.32
N VAL A 32 2.71 10.93 14.42
CA VAL A 32 2.17 12.14 13.79
C VAL A 32 2.66 13.37 14.55
N THR A 33 3.37 14.25 13.86
CA THR A 33 3.86 15.51 14.44
C THR A 33 3.08 16.72 13.95
N LYS A 34 2.52 16.63 12.73
CA LYS A 34 1.70 17.69 12.13
C LYS A 34 0.79 17.11 11.05
N ILE A 35 -0.41 17.65 10.90
CA ILE A 35 -1.36 17.32 9.82
C ILE A 35 -1.66 18.59 9.04
N ASP A 36 -1.55 18.53 7.72
CA ASP A 36 -1.94 19.60 6.80
C ASP A 36 -3.03 19.09 5.84
N PRO A 37 -4.30 19.24 6.23
CA PRO A 37 -5.42 18.76 5.42
C PRO A 37 -5.65 19.62 4.17
N ALA A 38 -5.17 20.87 4.15
CA ALA A 38 -5.30 21.74 2.97
C ALA A 38 -4.39 21.27 1.83
N GLN A 39 -3.25 20.66 2.15
CA GLN A 39 -2.30 20.15 1.18
C GLN A 39 -2.31 18.62 1.03
N ASN A 40 -3.18 17.90 1.75
CA ASN A 40 -3.19 16.43 1.84
C ASN A 40 -1.83 15.86 2.27
N LYS A 41 -1.24 16.47 3.30
CA LYS A 41 0.08 16.09 3.82
C LYS A 41 0.04 15.80 5.30
N VAL A 42 0.96 14.95 5.74
CA VAL A 42 1.20 14.64 7.14
C VAL A 42 2.69 14.65 7.42
N THR A 43 3.10 15.26 8.52
CA THR A 43 4.49 15.19 9.00
C THR A 43 4.59 14.04 9.99
N LEU A 44 5.40 13.05 9.65
CA LEU A 44 5.58 11.84 10.45
C LEU A 44 7.03 11.77 10.90
N LYS A 45 7.23 11.55 12.20
CA LYS A 45 8.49 11.02 12.72
C LYS A 45 8.46 9.52 12.50
N HIS A 46 9.12 9.05 11.47
CA HIS A 46 9.07 7.66 11.05
C HIS A 46 10.29 6.88 11.53
N GLY A 47 10.10 5.57 11.72
CA GLY A 47 11.20 4.62 11.81
C GLY A 47 11.82 4.34 10.44
N PRO A 48 12.76 3.39 10.35
CA PRO A 48 13.41 3.06 9.08
C PRO A 48 12.42 2.56 8.02
N ILE A 49 12.43 3.17 6.84
CA ILE A 49 11.63 2.80 5.68
C ILE A 49 12.53 2.05 4.68
N LYS A 50 12.53 0.73 4.76
CA LYS A 50 13.43 -0.12 3.96
C LYS A 50 13.20 -0.01 2.45
N ASN A 51 11.95 0.11 2.02
CA ASN A 51 11.61 0.18 0.59
C ASN A 51 11.96 1.52 -0.06
N LEU A 52 12.30 2.53 0.74
CA LEU A 52 12.70 3.86 0.26
C LEU A 52 14.16 4.19 0.64
N ASP A 53 14.90 3.24 1.22
CA ASP A 53 16.26 3.41 1.74
C ASP A 53 16.38 4.63 2.68
N MET A 54 15.39 4.82 3.55
CA MET A 54 15.34 5.95 4.48
C MET A 54 15.51 5.49 5.92
N ASP A 55 16.46 6.09 6.64
CA ASP A 55 16.60 5.91 8.08
C ASP A 55 15.47 6.64 8.86
N ALA A 56 15.43 6.42 10.17
CA ALA A 56 14.46 7.08 11.03
C ALA A 56 14.66 8.60 11.04
N MET A 57 13.71 9.35 10.50
CA MET A 57 13.74 10.81 10.46
C MET A 57 12.34 11.41 10.56
N THR A 58 12.25 12.74 10.59
CA THR A 58 10.96 13.45 10.56
C THR A 58 10.85 14.19 9.25
N MET A 59 9.85 13.84 8.45
CA MET A 59 9.62 14.46 7.15
C MET A 59 8.13 14.54 6.81
N VAL A 60 7.84 15.25 5.73
CA VAL A 60 6.49 15.44 5.21
C VAL A 60 6.17 14.37 4.17
N PHE A 61 5.06 13.69 4.36
CA PHE A 61 4.50 12.71 3.45
C PHE A 61 3.22 13.26 2.82
N VAL A 62 2.99 12.94 1.54
CA VAL A 62 1.69 13.12 0.90
C VAL A 62 0.83 11.92 1.25
N VAL A 63 -0.48 12.07 1.45
CA VAL A 63 -1.38 10.92 1.59
C VAL A 63 -2.06 10.58 0.27
N ALA A 64 -2.24 9.28 0.00
CA ALA A 64 -2.98 8.81 -1.16
C ALA A 64 -4.48 9.16 -1.06
N ASP A 65 -5.05 9.04 0.15
CA ASP A 65 -6.44 9.38 0.44
C ASP A 65 -6.50 10.44 1.57
N PRO A 66 -7.07 11.62 1.33
CA PRO A 66 -7.29 12.65 2.37
C PRO A 66 -8.08 12.16 3.58
N ALA A 67 -8.95 11.15 3.43
CA ALA A 67 -9.73 10.59 4.55
C ALA A 67 -8.84 9.98 5.64
N MET A 68 -7.65 9.50 5.27
CA MET A 68 -6.64 8.99 6.21
C MET A 68 -6.18 10.03 7.23
N LEU A 69 -6.18 11.31 6.88
CA LEU A 69 -5.79 12.38 7.81
C LEU A 69 -6.82 12.60 8.93
N LYS A 70 -8.04 12.10 8.77
CA LYS A 70 -9.12 12.21 9.76
C LYS A 70 -9.11 11.07 10.77
N THR A 71 -8.39 9.98 10.49
CA THR A 71 -8.31 8.81 11.38
C THR A 71 -7.17 8.91 12.40
N VAL A 72 -6.31 9.92 12.26
CA VAL A 72 -5.14 10.15 13.11
C VAL A 72 -5.11 11.58 13.61
N LYS A 73 -4.50 11.83 14.78
CA LYS A 73 -4.26 13.17 15.32
C LYS A 73 -2.78 13.39 15.63
N VAL A 74 -2.39 14.65 15.76
CA VAL A 74 -1.04 15.03 16.22
C VAL A 74 -0.75 14.38 17.57
N GLY A 75 0.42 13.76 17.70
CA GLY A 75 0.86 13.00 18.86
C GLY A 75 0.64 11.49 18.75
N ASP A 76 -0.24 11.03 17.85
CA ASP A 76 -0.53 9.61 17.70
C ASP A 76 0.66 8.82 17.19
N LYS A 77 0.86 7.64 17.78
CA LYS A 77 1.66 6.59 17.18
C LYS A 77 0.84 5.93 16.09
N VAL A 78 1.45 5.74 14.94
CA VAL A 78 0.81 5.21 13.74
C VAL A 78 1.69 4.14 13.13
N ARG A 79 1.07 3.19 12.45
CA ARG A 79 1.72 2.26 11.56
C ARG A 79 1.27 2.61 10.15
N PHE A 80 2.21 2.83 9.24
CA PHE A 80 1.88 3.33 7.92
C PHE A 80 2.75 2.69 6.84
N GLU A 81 2.21 2.60 5.65
CA GLU A 81 2.93 2.17 4.45
C GLU A 81 3.16 3.40 3.59
N ALA A 82 4.39 3.57 3.07
CA ALA A 82 4.74 4.65 2.18
C ALA A 82 5.46 4.10 0.95
N ASP A 83 5.17 4.68 -0.19
CA ASP A 83 5.78 4.31 -1.46
C ASP A 83 6.06 5.56 -2.32
N ARG A 84 6.92 5.41 -3.32
CA ARG A 84 7.26 6.47 -4.26
C ARG A 84 6.33 6.45 -5.46
N ILE A 85 5.25 7.23 -5.37
CA ILE A 85 4.25 7.36 -6.44
C ILE A 85 4.51 8.65 -7.22
N ASN A 86 4.77 8.54 -8.53
CA ASN A 86 5.08 9.68 -9.41
C ASN A 86 6.23 10.56 -8.87
N GLY A 87 7.27 9.93 -8.33
CA GLY A 87 8.44 10.62 -7.76
C GLY A 87 8.23 11.22 -6.37
N ARG A 88 7.02 11.14 -5.80
CA ARG A 88 6.65 11.69 -4.48
C ARG A 88 6.48 10.58 -3.45
N ILE A 89 6.98 10.82 -2.25
CA ILE A 89 6.79 9.90 -1.11
C ILE A 89 5.35 10.03 -0.62
N THR A 90 4.59 8.96 -0.81
CA THR A 90 3.14 8.93 -0.61
C THR A 90 2.77 7.81 0.37
N VAL A 91 2.04 8.16 1.41
CA VAL A 91 1.44 7.22 2.36
C VAL A 91 0.23 6.56 1.69
N THR A 92 0.32 5.26 1.49
CA THR A 92 -0.72 4.44 0.85
C THR A 92 -1.65 3.82 1.87
N LYS A 93 -1.21 3.68 3.12
CA LYS A 93 -2.01 3.16 4.23
C LYS A 93 -1.50 3.76 5.53
N ILE A 94 -2.41 4.10 6.44
CA ILE A 94 -2.07 4.55 7.79
C ILE A 94 -3.15 4.09 8.77
N GLU A 95 -2.70 3.59 9.90
CA GLU A 95 -3.54 3.14 11.00
C GLU A 95 -2.91 3.58 12.32
N GLN A 96 -3.74 3.82 13.33
CA GLN A 96 -3.24 4.12 14.66
C GLN A 96 -2.58 2.87 15.25
N ALA A 97 -1.33 3.01 15.70
CA ALA A 97 -0.66 1.96 16.45
C ALA A 97 -1.19 1.98 17.89
N LYS A 98 -1.65 0.83 18.38
CA LYS A 98 -2.09 0.65 19.78
C LYS A 98 -0.92 0.73 20.76
#